data_AF-A0A1G6LJW8-F1
#
_entry.id   AF-A0A1G6LJW8-F1
#
_cell.length_a   1.000
_cell.length_b   1.000
_cell.length_c   1.000
_cell.angle_alpha   90.00
_cell.angle_beta   90.00
_cell.angle_gamma   90.00
#
_symmetry.space_group_name_H-M   'P 1'
#
loop_
_entity.id
_entity.type
_entity.pdbx_description
1 polymer ?
#
loop_
_entity_poly.entity_id
_entity_poly.type
_entity_poly.pdbx_seq_one_letter_code
_entity_poly.pdbx_strand_id
1 'polypeptide(L)'
;MAGNRRHRRPSLGTRLAVTAAAGAVVVLGTPGVGSAAGGPMKPLVTCVLPVQDGSWTAVFGYENPTPLTWDESRGFDNELTPAALDGPQVTSFAPGTHHGAFSVRVPASTPSVEWQVHSRSVTASRDGSTRCPSETELPADGNGLGAPMVLAAAGLVGAASLAVSRRRRPGPPGAGAPPA
;
A
#
# COMPACT_ATOMS: atom_id res chain seq x y z
N MET A 1 -86.82 -46.86 9.53
CA MET A 1 -85.61 -47.38 8.86
C MET A 1 -84.72 -46.19 8.52
N ALA A 2 -83.45 -46.26 8.91
CA ALA A 2 -82.54 -45.14 9.07
C ALA A 2 -81.91 -44.65 7.75
N GLY A 3 -82.02 -43.34 7.48
CA GLY A 3 -81.23 -42.63 6.46
C GLY A 3 -79.88 -42.23 7.04
N ASN A 4 -78.80 -42.53 6.32
CA ASN A 4 -77.42 -42.42 6.79
C ASN A 4 -76.64 -41.41 5.93
N ARG A 5 -75.67 -40.73 6.58
CA ARG A 5 -74.43 -40.12 6.03
C ARG A 5 -74.61 -38.83 5.20
N ARG A 6 -73.84 -37.75 5.38
CA ARG A 6 -72.53 -37.53 6.02
C ARG A 6 -72.39 -36.08 6.53
N HIS A 7 -71.74 -36.00 7.69
CA HIS A 7 -70.93 -34.95 8.33
C HIS A 7 -70.44 -33.81 7.42
N ARG A 8 -70.77 -32.55 7.74
CA ARG A 8 -70.15 -31.60 8.69
C ARG A 8 -68.75 -31.09 8.28
N ARG A 9 -68.81 -29.89 7.67
CA ARG A 9 -68.06 -28.63 7.87
C ARG A 9 -66.51 -28.66 7.91
N PRO A 10 -65.85 -27.79 7.13
CA PRO A 10 -64.40 -27.58 7.18
C PRO A 10 -64.00 -26.72 8.39
N SER A 11 -62.95 -27.14 9.09
CA SER A 11 -62.29 -26.36 10.14
C SER A 11 -61.23 -25.42 9.53
N LEU A 12 -61.27 -24.16 9.97
CA LEU A 12 -60.24 -23.15 9.77
C LEU A 12 -58.88 -23.66 10.27
N GLY A 13 -57.81 -23.33 9.55
CA GLY A 13 -56.46 -23.59 10.03
C GLY A 13 -55.38 -23.03 9.12
N THR A 14 -55.08 -21.74 9.33
CA THR A 14 -53.71 -21.21 9.30
C THR A 14 -53.06 -21.01 7.92
N ARG A 15 -53.15 -19.77 7.44
CA ARG A 15 -52.13 -19.18 6.57
C ARG A 15 -50.81 -19.12 7.34
N LEU A 16 -49.79 -19.81 6.87
CA LEU A 16 -48.39 -19.51 7.18
C LEU A 16 -47.58 -19.72 5.91
N ALA A 17 -47.28 -18.61 5.25
CA ALA A 17 -46.23 -18.55 4.26
C ALA A 17 -44.90 -18.68 5.01
N VAL A 18 -44.14 -19.74 4.71
CA VAL A 18 -42.73 -19.82 5.10
C VAL A 18 -41.94 -19.91 3.81
N THR A 19 -41.32 -18.79 3.47
CA THR A 19 -40.32 -18.63 2.43
C THR A 19 -39.19 -19.64 2.65
N ALA A 20 -39.03 -20.58 1.72
CA ALA A 20 -37.85 -21.44 1.69
C ALA A 20 -36.65 -20.61 1.21
N ALA A 21 -35.90 -20.05 2.16
CA ALA A 21 -34.62 -19.41 1.87
C ALA A 21 -33.57 -20.51 1.61
N ALA A 22 -33.01 -20.53 0.40
CA ALA A 22 -31.89 -21.37 0.02
C ALA A 22 -30.66 -21.02 0.86
N GLY A 23 -30.30 -21.89 1.80
CA GLY A 23 -29.04 -21.80 2.54
C GLY A 23 -27.88 -22.36 1.72
N ALA A 24 -27.35 -21.58 0.78
CA ALA A 24 -26.05 -21.86 0.21
C ALA A 24 -24.98 -21.47 1.24
N VAL A 25 -24.41 -22.46 1.92
CA VAL A 25 -23.20 -22.27 2.73
C VAL A 25 -22.05 -22.02 1.75
N VAL A 26 -21.80 -20.73 1.48
CA VAL A 26 -20.56 -20.30 0.84
C VAL A 26 -19.45 -20.56 1.87
N VAL A 27 -18.70 -21.64 1.67
CA VAL A 27 -17.41 -21.83 2.33
C VAL A 27 -16.57 -20.63 1.90
N LEU A 28 -16.43 -19.66 2.80
CA LEU A 28 -15.50 -18.55 2.64
C LEU A 28 -14.13 -19.20 2.41
N GLY A 29 -13.62 -19.08 1.19
CA GLY A 29 -12.27 -19.48 0.86
C GLY A 29 -11.34 -18.75 1.83
N THR A 30 -10.83 -19.47 2.83
CA THR A 30 -9.61 -19.04 3.49
C THR A 30 -8.61 -18.87 2.36
N PRO A 31 -8.00 -17.69 2.14
CA PRO A 31 -6.83 -17.63 1.29
C PRO A 31 -5.86 -18.63 1.90
N GLY A 32 -5.62 -19.73 1.20
CA GLY A 32 -4.52 -20.60 1.54
C GLY A 32 -3.31 -19.70 1.51
N VAL A 33 -2.67 -19.51 2.67
CA VAL A 33 -1.29 -19.07 2.72
C VAL A 33 -0.52 -20.14 1.97
N GLY A 34 -0.42 -19.96 0.65
CA GLY A 34 0.52 -20.69 -0.16
C GLY A 34 1.88 -20.30 0.40
N SER A 35 2.46 -21.17 1.21
CA SER A 35 3.88 -21.13 1.50
C SER A 35 4.57 -21.43 0.18
N ALA A 36 4.67 -20.42 -0.69
CA ALA A 36 5.79 -20.38 -1.61
C ALA A 36 6.99 -20.43 -0.68
N ALA A 37 7.66 -21.59 -0.62
CA ALA A 37 8.99 -21.68 -0.06
C ALA A 37 9.79 -20.68 -0.90
N GLY A 38 9.95 -19.46 -0.36
CA GLY A 38 10.62 -18.38 -1.04
C GLY A 38 11.94 -18.93 -1.53
N GLY A 39 12.24 -18.75 -2.82
CA GLY A 39 13.53 -19.14 -3.37
C GLY A 39 14.68 -18.46 -2.61
N PRO A 40 15.93 -18.80 -2.89
CA PRO A 40 17.05 -18.11 -2.26
C PRO A 40 17.01 -16.61 -2.57
N MET A 41 17.61 -15.79 -1.70
CA MET A 41 17.78 -14.35 -1.88
C MET A 41 18.33 -14.04 -3.29
N LYS A 42 17.83 -12.98 -3.92
CA LYS A 42 18.23 -12.57 -5.26
C LYS A 42 18.70 -11.11 -5.25
N PRO A 43 19.94 -10.82 -5.69
CA PRO A 43 20.34 -9.46 -5.97
C PRO A 43 19.65 -8.95 -7.25
N LEU A 44 19.51 -7.63 -7.37
CA LEU A 44 18.79 -6.93 -8.43
C LEU A 44 19.57 -5.65 -8.78
N VAL A 45 19.60 -5.30 -10.07
CA VAL A 45 19.94 -3.92 -10.48
C VAL A 45 18.66 -3.10 -10.35
N THR A 46 18.66 -2.13 -9.44
CA THR A 46 17.51 -1.21 -9.30
C THR A 46 17.49 -0.26 -10.48
N CYS A 47 18.59 0.47 -10.70
CA CYS A 47 18.75 1.38 -11.83
C CYS A 47 20.17 1.97 -11.87
N VAL A 48 20.46 2.78 -12.91
CA VAL A 48 21.73 3.49 -13.06
C VAL A 48 21.54 4.99 -13.32
N LEU A 49 22.40 5.84 -12.77
CA LEU A 49 22.38 7.29 -12.96
C LEU A 49 23.69 7.81 -13.57
N PRO A 50 23.65 8.66 -14.60
CA PRO A 50 24.84 9.40 -15.02
C PRO A 50 25.21 10.48 -13.99
N VAL A 51 26.50 10.80 -13.89
CA VAL A 51 27.03 11.90 -13.08
C VAL A 51 27.74 12.89 -14.03
N GLN A 52 27.78 14.18 -13.66
CA GLN A 52 28.30 15.27 -14.49
C GLN A 52 29.77 15.10 -14.94
N ASP A 53 30.60 14.38 -14.17
CA ASP A 53 32.01 14.12 -14.45
C ASP A 53 32.25 12.91 -15.38
N GLY A 54 31.18 12.35 -15.96
CA GLY A 54 31.24 11.14 -16.78
C GLY A 54 31.32 9.85 -15.97
N SER A 55 31.44 9.92 -14.63
CA SER A 55 31.16 8.78 -13.77
C SER A 55 29.66 8.46 -13.80
N TRP A 56 29.30 7.32 -13.24
CA TRP A 56 27.91 6.90 -13.15
C TRP A 56 27.70 6.20 -11.81
N THR A 57 26.46 6.14 -11.35
CA THR A 57 26.10 5.46 -10.11
C THR A 57 25.28 4.22 -10.45
N ALA A 58 25.71 3.07 -9.95
CA ALA A 58 24.91 1.86 -9.97
C ALA A 58 24.13 1.75 -8.66
N VAL A 59 22.83 1.50 -8.74
CA VAL A 59 21.96 1.32 -7.59
C VAL A 59 21.49 -0.12 -7.57
N PHE A 60 21.79 -0.83 -6.49
CA PHE A 60 21.48 -2.23 -6.31
C PHE A 60 20.38 -2.42 -5.27
N GLY A 61 19.63 -3.48 -5.42
CA GLY A 61 18.57 -3.90 -4.49
C GLY A 61 18.50 -5.41 -4.43
N TYR A 62 17.64 -5.96 -3.58
CA TYR A 62 17.50 -7.41 -3.47
C TYR A 62 16.07 -7.83 -3.18
N GLU A 63 15.79 -9.11 -3.39
CA GLU A 63 14.57 -9.78 -2.95
C GLU A 63 14.95 -10.93 -2.02
N ASN A 64 14.47 -10.89 -0.79
CA ASN A 64 14.51 -12.02 0.13
C ASN A 64 13.07 -12.53 0.32
N PRO A 65 12.65 -13.59 -0.38
CA PRO A 65 11.27 -14.10 -0.29
C PRO A 65 11.06 -14.99 0.96
N THR A 66 12.09 -15.18 1.79
CA THR A 66 11.98 -15.94 3.04
C THR A 66 11.51 -15.03 4.19
N PRO A 67 10.89 -15.58 5.25
CA PRO A 67 10.43 -14.79 6.39
C PRO A 67 11.56 -14.42 7.37
N LEU A 68 12.80 -14.83 7.10
CA LEU A 68 13.95 -14.62 7.97
C LEU A 68 14.91 -13.61 7.36
N THR A 69 15.52 -12.78 8.21
CA THR A 69 16.69 -12.00 7.81
C THR A 69 17.86 -12.95 7.59
N TRP A 70 18.56 -12.75 6.48
CA TRP A 70 19.80 -13.45 6.19
C TRP A 70 20.97 -12.48 6.32
N ASP A 71 22.05 -12.89 6.97
CA ASP A 71 23.25 -12.08 7.12
C ASP A 71 24.40 -12.72 6.33
N GLU A 72 25.06 -11.92 5.50
CA GLU A 72 26.24 -12.32 4.74
C GLU A 72 27.29 -11.22 4.79
N SER A 73 28.45 -11.55 5.34
CA SER A 73 29.54 -10.58 5.47
C SER A 73 30.16 -10.30 4.11
N ARG A 74 30.76 -9.12 3.95
CA ARG A 74 31.54 -8.84 2.75
C ARG A 74 32.67 -9.87 2.58
N GLY A 75 32.87 -10.33 1.36
CA GLY A 75 33.82 -11.37 1.02
C GLY A 75 33.37 -12.12 -0.23
N PHE A 76 33.95 -13.29 -0.48
CA PHE A 76 33.68 -14.10 -1.68
C PHE A 76 32.19 -14.36 -1.94
N ASP A 77 31.40 -14.45 -0.87
CA ASP A 77 29.97 -14.70 -0.93
C ASP A 77 29.10 -13.43 -0.98
N ASN A 78 29.71 -12.24 -0.94
CA ASN A 78 29.06 -10.92 -1.05
C ASN A 78 30.08 -9.84 -1.47
N GLU A 79 30.39 -9.80 -2.77
CA GLU A 79 31.43 -8.93 -3.34
C GLU A 79 30.99 -8.19 -4.60
N LEU A 80 31.66 -7.08 -4.86
CA LEU A 80 31.57 -6.30 -6.08
C LEU A 80 32.78 -6.55 -6.99
N THR A 81 32.51 -6.72 -8.28
CA THR A 81 33.53 -6.76 -9.32
C THR A 81 33.39 -5.55 -10.26
N PRO A 82 34.44 -4.74 -10.47
CA PRO A 82 35.81 -4.89 -9.94
C PRO A 82 35.93 -4.64 -8.42
N ALA A 83 36.86 -5.35 -7.77
CA ALA A 83 37.09 -5.28 -6.32
C ALA A 83 37.42 -3.87 -5.79
N ALA A 84 37.89 -2.95 -6.65
CA ALA A 84 38.11 -1.55 -6.29
C ALA A 84 36.82 -0.79 -5.94
N LEU A 85 35.65 -1.35 -6.30
CA LEU A 85 34.33 -0.79 -6.00
C LEU A 85 33.70 -1.43 -4.76
N ASP A 86 34.36 -2.42 -4.16
CA ASP A 86 33.86 -3.19 -3.02
C ASP A 86 33.82 -2.38 -1.71
N GLY A 87 32.87 -2.70 -0.82
CA GLY A 87 32.69 -2.04 0.47
C GLY A 87 31.27 -1.53 0.77
N PRO A 88 30.58 -0.86 -0.18
CA PRO A 88 29.26 -0.28 0.06
C PRO A 88 28.10 -1.30 0.16
N GLN A 89 28.30 -2.55 -0.24
CA GLN A 89 27.23 -3.55 -0.26
C GLN A 89 26.69 -3.86 1.14
N VAL A 90 25.38 -4.12 1.19
CA VAL A 90 24.69 -4.51 2.43
C VAL A 90 25.10 -5.90 2.86
N THR A 91 25.09 -6.14 4.18
CA THR A 91 25.43 -7.44 4.78
C THR A 91 24.27 -8.10 5.53
N SER A 92 23.11 -7.45 5.56
CA SER A 92 21.90 -7.95 6.21
C SER A 92 20.72 -7.80 5.26
N PHE A 93 20.02 -8.89 5.01
CA PHE A 93 19.00 -9.04 3.99
C PHE A 93 17.66 -9.36 4.65
N ALA A 94 16.95 -8.32 5.09
CA ALA A 94 15.62 -8.47 5.69
C ALA A 94 14.59 -9.02 4.67
N PRO A 95 13.51 -9.70 5.11
CA PRO A 95 12.44 -10.18 4.24
C PRO A 95 11.87 -9.10 3.32
N GLY A 96 11.44 -9.50 2.12
CA GLY A 96 10.80 -8.65 1.11
C GLY A 96 11.72 -8.17 -0.02
N THR A 97 11.18 -7.27 -0.84
CA THR A 97 11.91 -6.61 -1.94
C THR A 97 12.39 -5.24 -1.50
N HIS A 98 13.69 -5.00 -1.61
CA HIS A 98 14.38 -3.79 -1.19
C HIS A 98 15.08 -3.18 -2.40
N HIS A 99 14.46 -2.20 -3.04
CA HIS A 99 15.07 -1.40 -4.09
C HIS A 99 16.03 -0.38 -3.49
N GLY A 100 17.18 -0.12 -4.14
CA GLY A 100 18.13 0.88 -3.66
C GLY A 100 18.73 0.57 -2.29
N ALA A 101 18.98 -0.70 -2.00
CA ALA A 101 19.63 -1.15 -0.77
C ALA A 101 21.02 -0.53 -0.58
N PHE A 102 21.76 -0.33 -1.67
CA PHE A 102 22.99 0.46 -1.68
C PHE A 102 23.29 1.00 -3.07
N SER A 103 24.26 1.91 -3.16
CA SER A 103 24.74 2.48 -4.42
C SER A 103 26.26 2.56 -4.47
N VAL A 104 26.82 2.46 -5.66
CA VAL A 104 28.26 2.63 -5.89
C VAL A 104 28.52 3.62 -7.02
N ARG A 105 29.43 4.57 -6.78
CA ARG A 105 29.93 5.46 -7.83
C ARG A 105 31.00 4.73 -8.63
N VAL A 106 30.77 4.61 -9.92
CA VAL A 106 31.60 3.86 -10.87
C VAL A 106 32.32 4.83 -11.80
N PRO A 107 33.66 4.74 -11.95
CA PRO A 107 34.42 5.59 -12.84
C PRO A 107 33.97 5.51 -14.30
N ALA A 108 34.22 6.60 -15.05
CA ALA A 108 33.93 6.70 -16.48
C ALA A 108 34.65 5.63 -17.33
N SER A 109 35.76 5.06 -16.85
CA SER A 109 36.50 3.97 -17.50
C SER A 109 35.90 2.59 -17.29
N THR A 110 35.01 2.42 -16.30
CA THR A 110 34.42 1.12 -15.96
C THR A 110 32.99 1.04 -16.51
N PRO A 111 32.73 0.19 -17.52
CA PRO A 111 31.42 0.16 -18.19
C PRO A 111 30.35 -0.59 -17.40
N SER A 112 30.75 -1.47 -16.48
CA SER A 112 29.86 -2.30 -15.69
C SER A 112 30.44 -2.63 -14.32
N VAL A 113 29.54 -2.90 -13.37
CA VAL A 113 29.87 -3.45 -12.06
C VAL A 113 28.94 -4.62 -11.78
N GLU A 114 29.51 -5.73 -11.34
CA GLU A 114 28.79 -6.94 -10.94
C GLU A 114 28.71 -7.00 -9.42
N TRP A 115 27.55 -7.33 -8.90
CA TRP A 115 27.36 -7.68 -7.50
C TRP A 115 27.00 -9.14 -7.41
N GLN A 116 27.83 -9.89 -6.68
CA GLN A 116 27.63 -11.29 -6.40
C GLN A 116 27.20 -11.47 -4.94
N VAL A 117 26.19 -12.31 -4.73
CA VAL A 117 25.86 -12.86 -3.43
C VAL A 117 25.65 -14.36 -3.55
N HIS A 118 26.48 -15.17 -2.89
CA HIS A 118 26.57 -16.62 -3.09
C HIS A 118 26.72 -17.00 -4.57
N SER A 119 25.82 -17.82 -5.10
CA SER A 119 25.79 -18.29 -6.49
C SER A 119 24.95 -17.39 -7.41
N ARG A 120 24.52 -16.23 -6.92
CA ARG A 120 23.71 -15.26 -7.66
C ARG A 120 24.54 -14.04 -7.96
N SER A 121 24.47 -13.55 -9.19
CA SER A 121 25.05 -12.26 -9.53
C SER A 121 24.15 -11.45 -10.44
N VAL A 122 24.34 -10.14 -10.39
CA VAL A 122 23.71 -9.18 -11.28
C VAL A 122 24.72 -8.13 -11.71
N THR A 123 24.66 -7.77 -12.99
CA THR A 123 25.56 -6.78 -13.57
C THR A 123 24.79 -5.50 -13.88
N ALA A 124 25.15 -4.41 -13.20
CA ALA A 124 24.77 -3.08 -13.64
C ALA A 124 25.70 -2.65 -14.77
N SER A 125 25.13 -2.20 -15.89
CA SER A 125 25.85 -1.68 -17.04
C SER A 125 25.48 -0.22 -17.25
N ARG A 126 26.47 0.63 -17.50
CA ARG A 126 26.26 2.07 -17.71
C ARG A 126 25.20 2.33 -18.77
N ASP A 127 25.25 1.61 -19.88
CA ASP A 127 24.41 1.87 -21.06
C ASP A 127 23.37 0.77 -21.31
N GLY A 128 23.50 -0.38 -20.64
CA GLY A 128 22.57 -1.51 -20.78
C GLY A 128 21.50 -1.61 -19.69
N SER A 129 21.71 -1.00 -18.51
CA SER A 129 20.75 -1.07 -17.41
C SER A 129 19.72 0.07 -17.45
N THR A 130 18.54 -0.19 -16.91
CA THR A 130 17.46 0.80 -16.78
C THR A 130 17.94 2.03 -16.04
N ARG A 131 17.70 3.21 -16.62
CA ARG A 131 18.00 4.49 -15.97
C ARG A 131 17.07 4.70 -14.78
N CYS A 132 17.59 5.31 -13.71
CA CYS A 132 16.69 5.69 -12.62
C CYS A 132 15.69 6.72 -13.17
N PRO A 133 14.42 6.66 -12.73
CA PRO A 133 13.46 7.68 -13.10
C PRO A 133 14.06 9.04 -12.72
N SER A 134 14.01 10.00 -13.64
CA SER A 134 14.29 11.37 -13.25
C SER A 134 13.23 11.72 -12.20
N GLU A 135 13.62 12.36 -11.10
CA GLU A 135 12.70 12.85 -10.04
C GLU A 135 11.73 13.94 -10.56
N THR A 136 11.39 13.92 -11.85
CA THR A 136 10.46 14.81 -12.52
C THR A 136 9.03 14.33 -12.28
N GLU A 137 8.64 14.37 -11.01
CA GLU A 137 7.46 15.06 -10.52
C GLU A 137 7.63 15.17 -9.00
N LEU A 138 8.57 16.02 -8.57
CA LEU A 138 8.14 16.97 -7.54
C LEU A 138 7.04 17.80 -8.21
N PRO A 139 5.76 17.75 -7.79
CA PRO A 139 4.92 18.93 -7.94
C PRO A 139 5.76 20.03 -7.31
N ALA A 140 6.13 21.01 -8.15
CA ALA A 140 7.01 22.12 -7.86
C ALA A 140 7.30 22.31 -6.38
N ASP A 141 8.59 22.45 -6.04
CA ASP A 141 9.05 23.46 -5.08
C ASP A 141 7.87 24.16 -4.40
N GLY A 142 7.40 23.53 -3.33
CA GLY A 142 6.51 24.14 -2.36
C GLY A 142 7.33 25.18 -1.61
N ASN A 143 7.82 26.18 -2.33
CA ASN A 143 8.21 27.47 -1.82
C ASN A 143 6.99 27.99 -1.04
N GLY A 144 6.93 27.70 0.26
CA GLY A 144 6.34 28.52 1.32
C GLY A 144 4.96 29.16 1.16
N LEU A 145 4.15 28.88 0.14
CA LEU A 145 2.91 29.62 -0.16
C LEU A 145 1.77 28.77 -0.75
N GLY A 146 1.89 27.43 -0.73
CA GLY A 146 0.95 26.53 -1.42
C GLY A 146 -0.12 25.83 -0.57
N ALA A 147 -0.24 26.13 0.73
CA ALA A 147 -1.29 25.55 1.58
C ALA A 147 -2.08 26.65 2.33
N PRO A 148 -3.06 27.27 1.65
CA PRO A 148 -4.34 27.45 2.33
C PRO A 148 -5.53 27.21 1.38
N MET A 149 -5.69 25.99 0.84
CA MET A 149 -6.90 25.62 0.07
C MET A 149 -7.45 24.24 0.46
N VAL A 150 -7.24 23.81 1.71
CA VAL A 150 -8.08 22.75 2.34
C VAL A 150 -8.84 23.30 3.56
N LEU A 151 -8.68 24.59 3.88
CA LEU A 151 -9.43 25.27 4.94
C LEU A 151 -10.56 26.19 4.43
N ALA A 152 -11.06 25.99 3.22
CA ALA A 152 -12.22 26.74 2.71
C ALA A 152 -13.53 25.92 2.67
N ALA A 153 -13.46 24.58 2.61
CA ALA A 153 -14.67 23.75 2.54
C ALA A 153 -15.37 23.53 3.91
N ALA A 154 -14.62 23.55 5.02
CA ALA A 154 -15.21 23.38 6.36
C ALA A 154 -15.88 24.67 6.91
N GLY A 155 -15.45 25.85 6.45
CA GLY A 155 -15.98 27.14 6.92
C GLY A 155 -17.42 27.43 6.47
N LEU A 156 -17.80 27.00 5.27
CA LEU A 156 -19.14 27.25 4.71
C LEU A 156 -20.23 26.40 5.38
N VAL A 157 -19.92 25.15 5.75
CA VAL A 157 -20.87 24.26 6.46
C VAL A 157 -21.10 24.72 7.91
N GLY A 158 -20.05 25.19 8.59
CA GLY A 158 -20.16 25.73 9.96
C GLY A 158 -21.00 27.01 10.04
N ALA A 159 -20.83 27.93 9.08
CA ALA A 159 -21.58 29.19 9.04
C ALA A 159 -23.08 28.98 8.74
N ALA A 160 -23.43 28.04 7.84
CA ALA A 160 -24.82 27.69 7.57
C ALA A 160 -25.52 27.08 8.80
N SER A 161 -24.82 26.24 9.56
CA SER A 161 -25.33 25.58 10.77
C SER A 161 -25.61 26.58 11.91
N LEU A 162 -24.73 27.57 12.08
CA LEU A 162 -24.91 28.66 13.07
C LEU A 162 -25.99 29.66 12.65
N ALA A 163 -26.15 29.93 11.35
CA ALA A 163 -27.21 30.81 10.84
C ALA A 163 -28.61 30.19 10.99
N VAL A 164 -28.77 28.88 10.72
CA VAL A 164 -30.06 28.19 10.86
C VAL A 164 -30.47 28.02 12.32
N SER A 165 -29.53 27.72 13.23
CA SER A 165 -29.83 27.59 14.67
C SER A 165 -30.23 28.92 15.31
N ARG A 166 -29.68 30.05 14.86
CA ARG A 166 -30.11 31.39 15.31
C ARG A 166 -31.49 31.77 14.79
N ARG A 167 -31.85 31.38 13.56
CA ARG A 167 -33.20 31.62 13.00
C ARG A 167 -34.29 30.76 13.64
N ARG A 168 -33.93 29.68 14.33
CA ARG A 168 -34.86 28.79 15.02
C ARG A 168 -35.02 29.06 16.51
N ARG A 169 -34.47 30.15 17.05
CA ARG A 169 -34.86 30.60 18.40
C ARG A 169 -36.23 31.27 18.32
N PRO A 170 -37.32 30.66 18.83
CA PRO A 170 -38.55 31.39 19.08
C PRO A 170 -38.23 32.55 20.04
N GLY A 171 -38.71 33.74 19.68
CA GLY A 171 -38.58 34.93 20.52
C GLY A 171 -39.24 34.71 21.88
N PRO A 172 -38.76 35.38 22.94
CA PRO A 172 -39.35 35.28 24.25
C PRO A 172 -40.80 35.79 24.22
N PRO A 173 -41.77 35.10 24.87
CA PRO A 173 -43.10 35.63 25.07
C PRO A 173 -43.04 36.94 25.87
N GLY A 174 -43.83 37.92 25.42
CA GLY A 174 -43.77 39.31 25.85
C GLY A 174 -44.23 39.59 27.28
N ALA A 175 -43.81 40.78 27.71
CA ALA A 175 -44.48 41.72 28.61
C ALA A 175 -45.39 41.17 29.73
N GLY A 176 -44.90 41.22 30.97
CA GLY A 176 -45.71 41.41 32.17
C GLY A 176 -45.27 42.69 32.88
N ALA A 177 -46.05 43.77 32.75
CA ALA A 177 -45.89 45.00 33.52
C ALA A 177 -46.50 44.83 34.94
N PRO A 178 -45.95 45.49 35.99
CA PRO A 178 -46.54 45.47 37.32
C PRO A 178 -47.59 46.58 37.51
N PRO A 179 -48.67 46.35 38.28
CA PRO A 179 -49.53 47.43 38.77
C PRO A 179 -48.99 48.07 40.07
N ALA A 180 -49.44 49.30 40.32
CA ALA A 180 -49.19 50.10 41.52
C ALA A 180 -49.99 49.64 42.75
#